data_AF-A0A1H9UJL0-F1
#
_entry.id   AF-A0A1H9UJL0-F1
#
_cell.length_a   1.000
_cell.length_b   1.000
_cell.length_c   1.000
_cell.angle_alpha   90.00
_cell.angle_beta   90.00
_cell.angle_gamma   90.00
#
_symmetry.space_group_name_H-M   'P 1'
#
loop_
_entity.id
_entity.type
_entity.pdbx_description
1 polymer ?
#
loop_
_entity_poly.entity_id
_entity_poly.type
_entity_poly.pdbx_seq_one_letter_code
_entity_poly.pdbx_strand_id
1 'polypeptide(L)'
;MTITAGASHRPQPEAGARSSQPAITPPVGSPGPQRQEASRTGGPGHRPAQRTVAAWAALRRRYWATVPARLRLLRAATVVLAAALALLLTLAGLAALGTWNSVADRDAPRTTSAADLDLALNDMDAQAANILLSNGDAGKGRLQTPYQKAVGFYGGARKEIGHDLRTLAVAAQGDKTDEKSVESLTDDFAEYQELIGRALENDGHHGGKASALVDYRRATDLLQQQLVPAARTLVSSNDKAFDAEYSSARSALSSQPSNAHFGAWMAALDKVTDINRAHFTASTDAGRSAVTGQLPWAGGLLLAAMALTALGLRPRLAEFR
;
A
#
# COMPACT_ATOMS: atom_id res chain seq x y z
N MET A 1 12.64 -23.81 35.29
CA MET A 1 11.64 -23.74 34.21
C MET A 1 10.27 -23.71 34.89
N THR A 2 9.73 -22.51 35.06
CA THR A 2 8.47 -22.23 35.76
C THR A 2 7.97 -20.89 35.20
N ILE A 3 6.81 -20.91 34.52
CA ILE A 3 6.18 -19.75 33.89
C ILE A 3 4.99 -19.36 34.76
N THR A 4 5.00 -18.13 35.27
CA THR A 4 3.88 -17.51 35.99
C THR A 4 3.22 -16.48 35.08
N ALA A 5 1.95 -16.70 34.77
CA ALA A 5 1.05 -15.76 34.09
C ALA A 5 0.43 -14.79 35.10
N GLY A 6 0.15 -13.55 34.69
CA GLY A 6 -0.64 -12.64 35.53
C GLY A 6 -0.88 -11.23 34.98
N ALA A 7 -2.16 -10.95 34.73
CA ALA A 7 -2.85 -9.66 34.80
C ALA A 7 -2.73 -8.64 33.64
N SER A 8 -3.73 -8.71 32.77
CA SER A 8 -4.27 -7.66 31.91
C SER A 8 -4.93 -6.52 32.71
N HIS A 9 -4.50 -5.27 32.47
CA HIS A 9 -5.11 -4.05 33.01
C HIS A 9 -5.84 -3.29 31.89
N ARG A 10 -7.08 -2.88 32.17
CA ARG A 10 -8.05 -2.28 31.23
C ARG A 10 -8.36 -0.85 31.71
N PRO A 11 -8.27 0.20 30.89
CA PRO A 11 -8.78 1.52 31.29
C PRO A 11 -10.25 1.74 30.90
N GLN A 12 -10.98 2.35 31.83
CA GLN A 12 -12.34 2.88 31.71
C GLN A 12 -12.41 4.18 30.88
N PRO A 13 -13.62 4.57 30.39
CA PRO A 13 -13.83 5.82 29.68
C PRO A 13 -14.24 6.97 30.62
N GLU A 14 -13.60 8.13 30.47
CA GLU A 14 -14.01 9.37 31.11
C GLU A 14 -15.12 10.08 30.30
N ALA A 15 -16.15 10.48 31.04
CA ALA A 15 -17.24 11.35 30.63
C ALA A 15 -16.84 12.82 30.77
N GLY A 16 -17.27 13.68 29.85
CA GLY A 16 -17.11 15.13 30.06
C GLY A 16 -17.68 16.02 28.97
N ALA A 17 -18.40 17.04 29.44
CA ALA A 17 -18.69 18.33 28.81
C ALA A 17 -19.86 18.44 27.80
N ARG A 18 -20.98 18.89 28.36
CA ARG A 18 -22.08 19.64 27.72
C ARG A 18 -21.55 20.96 27.14
N SER A 19 -22.15 21.44 26.06
CA SER A 19 -21.98 22.81 25.57
C SER A 19 -23.31 23.38 25.09
N SER A 20 -23.53 24.63 25.46
CA SER A 20 -24.80 25.30 25.63
C SER A 20 -25.29 26.05 24.39
N GLN A 21 -26.61 26.21 24.29
CA GLN A 21 -27.29 27.23 23.46
C GLN A 21 -26.93 28.65 23.90
N PRO A 22 -27.15 29.63 23.02
CA PRO A 22 -27.95 30.77 23.47
C PRO A 22 -29.07 31.18 22.50
N ALA A 23 -30.16 31.65 23.08
CA ALA A 23 -31.27 32.35 22.45
C ALA A 23 -31.14 33.86 22.70
N ILE A 24 -31.41 34.70 21.69
CA ILE A 24 -31.67 36.15 21.85
C ILE A 24 -32.76 36.56 20.84
N THR A 25 -33.78 37.28 21.32
CA THR A 25 -34.90 37.90 20.57
C THR A 25 -34.82 39.45 20.67
N PRO A 26 -35.83 40.24 20.23
CA PRO A 26 -35.96 41.04 18.99
C PRO A 26 -35.88 42.58 19.23
N PRO A 27 -36.26 43.47 18.28
CA PRO A 27 -37.56 44.19 18.41
C PRO A 27 -38.24 44.61 17.08
N VAL A 28 -39.58 44.54 16.98
CA VAL A 28 -40.62 45.63 17.04
C VAL A 28 -40.79 46.50 15.77
N GLY A 29 -42.03 46.53 15.25
CA GLY A 29 -42.53 47.56 14.31
C GLY A 29 -43.85 47.24 13.59
N SER A 30 -44.99 47.40 14.26
CA SER A 30 -46.37 47.60 13.71
C SER A 30 -46.66 49.11 13.63
N PRO A 31 -47.72 49.70 12.96
CA PRO A 31 -49.13 49.25 12.76
C PRO A 31 -49.75 49.52 11.35
N GLY A 32 -50.81 48.86 10.86
CA GLY A 32 -52.28 49.08 11.07
C GLY A 32 -52.87 50.21 10.16
N PRO A 33 -54.18 50.28 9.79
CA PRO A 33 -55.35 49.41 10.06
C PRO A 33 -56.38 49.26 8.87
N GLN A 34 -57.58 48.69 9.17
CA GLN A 34 -58.90 48.68 8.45
C GLN A 34 -59.04 47.75 7.24
N ARG A 35 -59.91 46.72 7.15
CA ARG A 35 -61.22 46.32 7.73
C ARG A 35 -62.43 47.19 7.34
N GLN A 36 -63.06 46.84 6.22
CA GLN A 36 -64.50 46.65 5.95
C GLN A 36 -64.60 46.33 4.45
N GLU A 37 -65.45 45.45 3.92
CA GLU A 37 -66.88 45.39 4.14
C GLU A 37 -67.45 44.09 3.54
N ALA A 38 -68.61 43.68 4.04
CA ALA A 38 -69.31 42.47 3.65
C ALA A 38 -70.55 42.81 2.80
N SER A 39 -70.92 41.85 1.94
CA SER A 39 -72.31 41.46 1.58
C SER A 39 -73.01 42.06 0.35
N ARG A 40 -73.23 41.12 -0.61
CA ARG A 40 -74.50 40.71 -1.27
C ARG A 40 -75.02 41.39 -2.55
N THR A 41 -75.64 40.50 -3.35
CA THR A 41 -76.57 40.64 -4.51
C THR A 41 -75.88 40.80 -5.88
N GLY A 42 -76.23 40.11 -6.96
CA GLY A 42 -77.17 39.03 -7.29
C GLY A 42 -77.17 38.88 -8.82
N GLY A 43 -77.29 37.67 -9.38
CA GLY A 43 -77.46 37.49 -10.84
C GLY A 43 -77.02 36.11 -11.37
N PRO A 44 -77.90 35.34 -12.04
CA PRO A 44 -77.62 33.97 -12.47
C PRO A 44 -77.00 33.93 -13.87
N GLY A 45 -76.05 33.01 -14.08
CA GLY A 45 -75.46 32.76 -15.39
C GLY A 45 -74.82 31.38 -15.46
N HIS A 46 -75.46 30.48 -16.20
CA HIS A 46 -75.02 29.12 -16.45
C HIS A 46 -73.63 29.01 -17.08
N ARG A 47 -72.83 28.02 -16.65
CA ARG A 47 -72.02 27.09 -17.49
C ARG A 47 -71.15 26.15 -16.63
N PRO A 48 -71.36 24.81 -16.67
CA PRO A 48 -70.56 23.85 -15.93
C PRO A 48 -69.58 23.13 -16.86
N ALA A 49 -68.34 23.60 -17.01
CA ALA A 49 -67.30 22.83 -17.71
C ALA A 49 -65.91 23.46 -17.55
N GLN A 50 -65.30 23.47 -16.36
CA GLN A 50 -63.88 23.86 -16.25
C GLN A 50 -63.16 23.44 -14.95
N ARG A 51 -63.72 22.52 -14.15
CA ARG A 51 -63.12 22.11 -12.87
C ARG A 51 -62.23 20.87 -12.90
N THR A 52 -62.12 20.18 -14.04
CA THR A 52 -61.29 18.95 -14.13
C THR A 52 -59.89 19.17 -14.70
N VAL A 53 -59.59 20.32 -15.32
CA VAL A 53 -58.26 20.58 -15.91
C VAL A 53 -57.29 21.23 -14.92
N ALA A 54 -57.79 22.00 -13.95
CA ALA A 54 -56.94 22.68 -12.95
C ALA A 54 -56.33 21.73 -11.91
N ALA A 55 -57.02 20.65 -11.54
CA ALA A 55 -56.52 19.65 -10.60
C ALA A 55 -55.35 18.82 -11.20
N TRP A 56 -55.41 18.54 -12.50
CA TRP A 56 -54.35 17.82 -13.23
C TRP A 56 -53.12 18.71 -13.53
N ALA A 57 -53.31 20.01 -13.73
CA ALA A 57 -52.21 20.96 -13.93
C ALA A 57 -51.41 21.26 -12.63
N ALA A 58 -52.06 21.15 -11.46
CA ALA A 58 -51.39 21.30 -10.16
C ALA A 58 -50.58 20.05 -9.76
N LEU A 59 -51.07 18.84 -10.06
CA LEU A 59 -50.33 17.61 -9.82
C LEU A 59 -49.10 17.49 -10.75
N ARG A 60 -49.24 17.89 -12.02
CA ARG A 60 -48.13 17.80 -13.00
C ARG A 60 -46.98 18.76 -12.68
N ARG A 61 -47.25 19.92 -12.09
CA ARG A 61 -46.20 20.86 -11.61
C ARG A 61 -45.45 20.37 -10.37
N ARG A 62 -46.10 19.62 -9.48
CA ARG A 62 -45.45 19.09 -8.26
C ARG A 62 -44.57 17.87 -8.53
N TYR A 63 -44.86 17.13 -9.60
CA TYR A 63 -44.03 15.99 -10.05
C TYR A 63 -42.79 16.40 -10.86
N TRP A 64 -42.80 17.54 -11.55
CA TRP A 64 -41.69 18.00 -12.38
C TRP A 64 -40.66 18.85 -11.62
N ALA A 65 -41.01 19.36 -10.45
CA ALA A 65 -40.09 20.13 -9.59
C ALA A 65 -39.12 19.27 -8.77
N THR A 66 -39.34 17.95 -8.64
CA THR A 66 -38.53 17.05 -7.81
C THR A 66 -37.53 16.18 -8.59
N VAL A 67 -37.62 16.16 -9.92
CA VAL A 67 -36.66 15.47 -10.81
C VAL A 67 -35.31 16.20 -10.96
N PRO A 68 -35.21 17.54 -11.08
CA PRO A 68 -33.91 18.20 -11.26
C PRO A 68 -33.03 18.18 -9.99
N ALA A 69 -33.62 18.13 -8.79
CA ALA A 69 -32.88 18.04 -7.54
C ALA A 69 -32.22 16.65 -7.37
N ARG A 70 -32.93 15.57 -7.67
CA ARG A 70 -32.43 14.19 -7.51
C ARG A 70 -31.28 13.88 -8.47
N LEU A 71 -31.35 14.35 -9.72
CA LEU A 71 -30.26 14.20 -10.71
C LEU A 71 -29.02 15.05 -10.36
N ARG A 72 -29.20 16.25 -9.79
CA ARG A 72 -28.08 17.09 -9.31
C ARG A 72 -27.39 16.49 -8.09
N LEU A 73 -28.16 15.88 -7.19
CA LEU A 73 -27.64 15.22 -5.99
C LEU A 73 -26.88 13.94 -6.34
N LEU A 74 -27.35 13.17 -7.33
CA LEU A 74 -26.62 12.03 -7.90
C LEU A 74 -25.29 12.46 -8.53
N ARG A 75 -25.27 13.54 -9.33
CA ARG A 75 -24.03 14.07 -9.91
C ARG A 75 -23.04 14.52 -8.85
N ALA A 76 -23.51 15.27 -7.85
CA ALA A 76 -22.67 15.71 -6.74
C ALA A 76 -22.09 14.52 -5.97
N ALA A 77 -22.92 13.50 -5.67
CA ALA A 77 -22.46 12.29 -5.00
C ALA A 77 -21.41 11.52 -5.83
N THR A 78 -21.61 11.36 -7.14
CA THR A 78 -20.62 10.70 -8.01
C THR A 78 -19.31 11.47 -8.12
N VAL A 79 -19.35 12.80 -8.16
CA VAL A 79 -18.14 13.64 -8.21
C VAL A 79 -17.38 13.57 -6.89
N VAL A 80 -18.09 13.62 -5.75
CA VAL A 80 -17.48 13.47 -4.42
C VAL A 80 -16.85 12.07 -4.26
N LEU A 81 -17.52 11.02 -4.73
CA LEU A 81 -17.00 9.65 -4.67
C LEU A 81 -15.75 9.49 -5.55
N ALA A 82 -15.76 10.05 -6.76
CA ALA A 82 -14.60 10.03 -7.66
C ALA A 82 -13.42 10.82 -7.07
N ALA A 83 -13.68 11.98 -6.47
CA ALA A 83 -12.65 12.77 -5.80
C ALA A 83 -12.06 12.06 -4.57
N ALA A 84 -12.90 11.41 -3.76
CA ALA A 84 -12.46 10.62 -2.62
C ALA A 84 -11.62 9.40 -3.05
N LEU A 85 -12.03 8.71 -4.12
CA LEU A 85 -11.26 7.61 -4.70
C LEU A 85 -9.91 8.09 -5.25
N ALA A 86 -9.90 9.21 -5.98
CA ALA A 86 -8.67 9.79 -6.52
C ALA A 86 -7.71 10.20 -5.40
N LEU A 87 -8.21 10.79 -4.32
CA LEU A 87 -7.41 11.16 -3.14
C LEU A 87 -6.82 9.94 -2.43
N LEU A 88 -7.61 8.86 -2.29
CA LEU A 88 -7.12 7.61 -1.73
C LEU A 88 -6.04 6.98 -2.60
N LEU A 89 -6.23 6.96 -3.92
CA LEU A 89 -5.25 6.43 -4.87
C LEU A 89 -3.97 7.25 -4.90
N THR A 90 -4.04 8.57 -4.79
CA THR A 90 -2.84 9.42 -4.68
C THR A 90 -2.11 9.21 -3.36
N LEU A 91 -2.82 9.17 -2.22
CA LEU A 91 -2.19 8.90 -0.93
C LEU A 91 -1.54 7.51 -0.88
N ALA A 92 -2.20 6.48 -1.42
CA ALA A 92 -1.63 5.14 -1.57
C ALA A 92 -0.42 5.15 -2.52
N GLY A 93 -0.50 5.91 -3.62
CA GLY A 93 0.60 6.09 -4.56
C GLY A 93 1.82 6.77 -3.92
N LEU A 94 1.63 7.83 -3.12
CA LEU A 94 2.73 8.49 -2.41
C LEU A 94 3.37 7.58 -1.36
N ALA A 95 2.56 6.82 -0.61
CA ALA A 95 3.08 5.86 0.38
C ALA A 95 3.86 4.72 -0.30
N ALA A 96 3.35 4.21 -1.42
CA ALA A 96 4.01 3.20 -2.23
C ALA A 96 5.30 3.73 -2.84
N LEU A 97 5.31 4.93 -3.43
CA LEU A 97 6.52 5.54 -3.99
C LEU A 97 7.57 5.82 -2.91
N GLY A 98 7.17 6.21 -1.69
CA GLY A 98 8.10 6.41 -0.58
C GLY A 98 8.76 5.11 -0.08
N THR A 99 7.99 4.01 -0.01
CA THR A 99 8.54 2.68 0.34
C THR A 99 9.34 2.08 -0.80
N TRP A 100 8.91 2.27 -2.05
CA TRP A 100 9.64 1.80 -3.22
C TRP A 100 10.92 2.57 -3.46
N ASN A 101 11.01 3.88 -3.19
CA ASN A 101 12.29 4.61 -3.28
C ASN A 101 13.31 4.13 -2.26
N SER A 102 12.89 3.80 -1.02
CA SER A 102 13.85 3.29 -0.02
C SER A 102 14.30 1.85 -0.29
N VAL A 103 13.50 1.08 -1.03
CA VAL A 103 13.83 -0.29 -1.47
C VAL A 103 14.64 -0.27 -2.76
N ALA A 104 14.28 0.57 -3.73
CA ALA A 104 14.95 0.69 -5.03
C ALA A 104 16.37 1.28 -4.92
N ASP A 105 16.65 2.16 -3.94
CA ASP A 105 18.01 2.63 -3.67
C ASP A 105 18.87 1.57 -2.94
N ARG A 106 18.28 0.46 -2.47
CA ARG A 106 18.95 -0.56 -1.64
C ARG A 106 19.03 -1.96 -2.24
N ASP A 107 18.37 -2.21 -3.36
CA ASP A 107 18.41 -3.51 -4.06
C ASP A 107 19.73 -3.72 -4.81
N ALA A 108 20.74 -4.16 -4.08
CA ALA A 108 21.75 -5.07 -4.62
C ALA A 108 21.74 -6.35 -3.76
N PRO A 109 22.03 -7.54 -4.32
CA PRO A 109 22.12 -8.77 -3.54
C PRO A 109 23.28 -8.63 -2.54
N ARG A 110 22.97 -8.41 -1.25
CA ARG A 110 23.95 -8.07 -0.19
C ARG A 110 24.19 -9.21 0.81
N THR A 111 23.86 -10.44 0.45
CA THR A 111 24.11 -11.60 1.31
C THR A 111 25.56 -12.06 1.18
N THR A 112 26.50 -11.30 1.74
CA THR A 112 27.83 -11.85 2.07
C THR A 112 27.71 -12.45 3.46
N SER A 113 27.73 -13.78 3.58
CA SER A 113 27.68 -14.41 4.90
C SER A 113 29.06 -14.31 5.58
N ALA A 114 29.07 -14.32 6.92
CA ALA A 114 30.32 -14.36 7.68
C ALA A 114 31.14 -15.61 7.33
N ALA A 115 30.46 -16.69 6.92
CA ALA A 115 31.09 -17.93 6.50
C ALA A 115 31.81 -17.78 5.14
N ASP A 116 31.25 -17.01 4.20
CA ASP A 116 31.86 -16.82 2.89
C ASP A 116 33.15 -15.99 2.98
N LEU A 117 33.12 -14.87 3.73
CA LEU A 117 34.29 -14.04 3.94
C LEU A 117 35.38 -14.76 4.76
N ASP A 118 34.98 -15.53 5.79
CA ASP A 118 35.90 -16.36 6.58
C ASP A 118 36.54 -17.47 5.73
N LEU A 119 35.76 -18.10 4.86
CA LEU A 119 36.25 -19.13 3.93
C LEU A 119 37.20 -18.52 2.90
N ALA A 120 36.88 -17.35 2.34
CA ALA A 120 37.74 -16.67 1.37
C ALA A 120 39.07 -16.24 2.01
N LEU A 121 39.05 -15.70 3.24
CA LEU A 121 40.25 -15.35 4.00
C LEU A 121 41.13 -16.58 4.30
N ASN A 122 40.51 -17.69 4.75
CA ASN A 122 41.23 -18.92 5.04
C ASN A 122 41.76 -19.62 3.76
N ASP A 123 41.00 -19.62 2.66
CA ASP A 123 41.48 -20.14 1.38
C ASP A 123 42.67 -19.31 0.88
N MET A 124 42.57 -17.98 0.92
CA MET A 124 43.67 -17.10 0.52
C MET A 124 44.96 -17.41 1.31
N ASP A 125 44.88 -17.63 2.62
CA ASP A 125 46.03 -17.99 3.45
C ASP A 125 46.59 -19.39 3.12
N ALA A 126 45.71 -20.37 2.89
CA ALA A 126 46.10 -21.70 2.44
C ALA A 126 46.81 -21.66 1.07
N GLN A 127 46.34 -20.81 0.14
CA GLN A 127 47.00 -20.63 -1.15
C GLN A 127 48.33 -19.90 -1.01
N ALA A 128 48.46 -18.91 -0.13
CA ALA A 128 49.73 -18.26 0.16
C ALA A 128 50.78 -19.28 0.67
N ALA A 129 50.38 -20.18 1.58
CA ALA A 129 51.22 -21.27 2.04
C ALA A 129 51.62 -22.22 0.89
N ASN A 130 50.67 -22.58 0.02
CA ASN A 130 50.94 -23.43 -1.14
C ASN A 130 51.92 -22.77 -2.13
N ILE A 131 51.86 -21.45 -2.32
CA ILE A 131 52.82 -20.71 -3.16
C ILE A 131 54.22 -20.82 -2.55
N LEU A 132 54.38 -20.50 -1.26
CA LEU A 132 55.66 -20.59 -0.55
C LEU A 132 56.23 -22.02 -0.56
N LEU A 133 55.39 -23.02 -0.31
CA LEU A 133 55.81 -24.42 -0.34
C LEU A 133 56.26 -24.88 -1.73
N SER A 134 55.64 -24.34 -2.78
CA SER A 134 55.91 -24.73 -4.17
C SER A 134 57.07 -23.97 -4.81
N ASN A 135 57.58 -22.89 -4.22
CA ASN A 135 58.51 -21.95 -4.85
C ASN A 135 59.97 -22.44 -4.93
N GLY A 136 60.40 -23.33 -4.02
CA GLY A 136 61.78 -23.85 -3.94
C GLY A 136 62.81 -22.82 -3.44
N ASP A 137 64.12 -23.10 -3.56
CA ASP A 137 65.18 -22.19 -3.11
C ASP A 137 65.55 -21.18 -4.20
N ALA A 138 64.87 -20.02 -4.23
CA ALA A 138 64.99 -19.00 -5.28
C ALA A 138 64.70 -19.56 -6.69
N GLY A 139 63.62 -20.34 -6.81
CA GLY A 139 63.21 -20.94 -8.09
C GLY A 139 64.01 -22.19 -8.49
N LYS A 140 65.09 -22.55 -7.77
CA LYS A 140 65.74 -23.86 -7.91
C LYS A 140 64.86 -24.91 -7.23
N GLY A 141 64.16 -25.71 -8.03
CA GLY A 141 63.25 -26.75 -7.54
C GLY A 141 61.78 -26.35 -7.39
N ARG A 142 61.33 -25.25 -8.02
CA ARG A 142 59.92 -24.85 -8.04
C ARG A 142 59.03 -25.91 -8.69
N LEU A 143 57.93 -26.26 -8.02
CA LEU A 143 56.85 -27.05 -8.61
C LEU A 143 55.97 -26.13 -9.47
N GLN A 144 56.29 -26.00 -10.76
CA GLN A 144 55.68 -25.00 -11.66
C GLN A 144 54.15 -25.05 -11.70
N THR A 145 53.56 -26.23 -11.91
CA THR A 145 52.10 -26.36 -12.02
C THR A 145 51.37 -26.08 -10.69
N PRO A 146 51.77 -26.68 -9.54
CA PRO A 146 51.21 -26.30 -8.23
C PRO A 146 51.37 -24.82 -7.92
N TYR A 147 52.55 -24.24 -8.18
CA TYR A 147 52.81 -22.81 -7.96
C TYR A 147 51.86 -21.92 -8.76
N GLN A 148 51.74 -22.16 -10.08
CA GLN A 148 50.86 -21.36 -10.94
C GLN A 148 49.38 -21.46 -10.53
N LYS A 149 48.92 -22.66 -10.13
CA LYS A 149 47.56 -22.83 -9.61
C LYS A 149 47.34 -22.07 -8.32
N ALA A 150 48.27 -22.18 -7.37
CA ALA A 150 48.17 -21.50 -6.08
C ALA A 150 48.17 -19.97 -6.25
N VAL A 151 49.02 -19.42 -7.15
CA VAL A 151 48.99 -18.00 -7.53
C VAL A 151 47.64 -17.59 -8.12
N GLY A 152 47.07 -18.43 -8.99
CA GLY A 152 45.74 -18.20 -9.56
C GLY A 152 44.64 -18.16 -8.51
N PHE A 153 44.60 -19.14 -7.61
CA PHE A 153 43.61 -19.20 -6.53
C PHE A 153 43.77 -18.06 -5.53
N TYR A 154 45.01 -17.75 -5.12
CA TYR A 154 45.29 -16.58 -4.28
C TYR A 154 44.77 -15.28 -4.92
N GLY A 155 45.00 -15.09 -6.22
CA GLY A 155 44.48 -13.94 -6.96
C GLY A 155 42.95 -13.92 -7.07
N GLY A 156 42.30 -15.10 -7.11
CA GLY A 156 40.85 -15.24 -7.05
C GLY A 156 40.28 -14.82 -5.70
N ALA A 157 40.75 -15.44 -4.62
CA ALA A 157 40.34 -15.16 -3.25
C ALA A 157 40.56 -13.69 -2.88
N ARG A 158 41.69 -13.10 -3.28
CA ARG A 158 41.97 -11.66 -3.09
C ARG A 158 40.89 -10.76 -3.72
N LYS A 159 40.41 -11.09 -4.92
CA LYS A 159 39.37 -10.32 -5.62
C LYS A 159 38.00 -10.48 -4.97
N GLU A 160 37.70 -11.69 -4.50
CA GLU A 160 36.46 -12.02 -3.78
C GLU A 160 36.38 -11.24 -2.46
N ILE A 161 37.43 -11.31 -1.63
CA ILE A 161 37.52 -10.51 -0.40
C ILE A 161 37.39 -9.02 -0.72
N GLY A 162 38.09 -8.52 -1.74
CA GLY A 162 37.99 -7.11 -2.14
C GLY A 162 36.61 -6.71 -2.69
N HIS A 163 35.79 -7.65 -3.16
CA HIS A 163 34.40 -7.42 -3.53
C HIS A 163 33.50 -7.39 -2.28
N ASP A 164 33.71 -8.33 -1.36
CA ASP A 164 32.97 -8.43 -0.11
C ASP A 164 33.20 -7.21 0.77
N LEU A 165 34.43 -6.73 0.90
CA LEU A 165 34.74 -5.50 1.64
C LEU A 165 34.02 -4.28 1.06
N ARG A 166 33.94 -4.16 -0.27
CA ARG A 166 33.17 -3.08 -0.92
C ARG A 166 31.67 -3.22 -0.68
N THR A 167 31.15 -4.44 -0.69
CA THR A 167 29.73 -4.72 -0.41
C THR A 167 29.40 -4.37 1.03
N LEU A 168 30.26 -4.75 1.98
CA LEU A 168 30.16 -4.41 3.39
C LEU A 168 30.30 -2.91 3.64
N ALA A 169 31.18 -2.21 2.90
CA ALA A 169 31.29 -0.75 2.95
C ALA A 169 29.98 -0.05 2.58
N VAL A 170 29.30 -0.53 1.53
CA VAL A 170 28.00 -0.01 1.11
C VAL A 170 26.92 -0.33 2.15
N ALA A 171 26.97 -1.52 2.76
CA ALA A 171 26.01 -1.93 3.78
C ALA A 171 26.17 -1.17 5.11
N ALA A 172 27.42 -0.84 5.48
CA ALA A 172 27.76 -0.06 6.67
C ALA A 172 27.36 1.43 6.57
N GLN A 173 27.00 1.92 5.39
CA GLN A 173 26.75 3.34 5.16
C GLN A 173 25.65 3.88 6.08
N GLY A 174 25.99 4.91 6.87
CA GLY A 174 25.09 5.52 7.85
C GLY A 174 25.27 5.03 9.28
N ASP A 175 26.08 4.00 9.52
CA ASP A 175 26.56 3.61 10.85
C ASP A 175 28.07 3.87 10.98
N LYS A 176 28.43 4.84 11.82
CA LYS A 176 29.83 5.26 12.01
C LYS A 176 30.73 4.16 12.60
N THR A 177 30.16 3.24 13.37
CA THR A 177 30.90 2.13 13.99
C THR A 177 31.25 1.10 12.93
N ASP A 178 30.30 0.77 12.06
CA ASP A 178 30.49 -0.19 10.98
C ASP A 178 31.37 0.40 9.87
N GLU A 179 31.21 1.68 9.53
CA GLU A 179 32.09 2.40 8.60
C GLU A 179 33.56 2.35 9.07
N LYS A 180 33.81 2.62 10.35
CA LYS A 180 35.16 2.53 10.93
C LYS A 180 35.69 1.10 10.97
N SER A 181 34.80 0.12 11.19
CA SER A 181 35.18 -1.29 11.19
C SER A 181 35.58 -1.76 9.78
N VAL A 182 34.87 -1.30 8.74
CA VAL A 182 35.23 -1.55 7.33
C VAL A 182 36.58 -0.92 6.98
N GLU A 183 36.81 0.33 7.42
CA GLU A 183 38.08 1.04 7.21
C GLU A 183 39.26 0.25 7.81
N SER A 184 39.17 -0.09 9.11
CA SER A 184 40.18 -0.91 9.79
C SER A 184 40.40 -2.25 9.10
N LEU A 185 39.31 -2.94 8.73
CA LEU A 185 39.40 -4.24 8.07
C LEU A 185 40.08 -4.14 6.69
N THR A 186 39.85 -3.05 5.96
CA THR A 186 40.48 -2.78 4.66
C THR A 186 41.97 -2.49 4.82
N ASP A 187 42.34 -1.71 5.84
CA ASP A 187 43.73 -1.41 6.16
C ASP A 187 44.50 -2.67 6.61
N ASP A 188 43.93 -3.46 7.53
CA ASP A 188 44.52 -4.72 7.99
C ASP A 188 44.68 -5.72 6.83
N PHE A 189 43.73 -5.73 5.90
CA PHE A 189 43.81 -6.58 4.71
C PHE A 189 44.93 -6.13 3.76
N ALA A 190 45.16 -4.82 3.65
CA ALA A 190 46.29 -4.29 2.89
C ALA A 190 47.64 -4.63 3.56
N GLU A 191 47.74 -4.51 4.90
CA GLU A 191 48.95 -4.93 5.64
C GLU A 191 49.20 -6.44 5.50
N TYR A 192 48.15 -7.27 5.55
CA TYR A 192 48.26 -8.70 5.27
C TYR A 192 48.85 -8.96 3.88
N GLN A 193 48.31 -8.32 2.83
CA GLN A 193 48.80 -8.48 1.47
C GLN A 193 50.26 -8.04 1.33
N GLU A 194 50.64 -6.97 2.01
CA GLU A 194 52.01 -6.48 2.04
C GLU A 194 52.97 -7.50 2.70
N LEU A 195 52.57 -8.08 3.84
CA LEU A 195 53.34 -9.12 4.52
C LEU A 195 53.50 -10.39 3.66
N ILE A 196 52.43 -10.83 3.00
CA ILE A 196 52.51 -11.93 2.04
C ILE A 196 53.43 -11.58 0.87
N GLY A 197 53.35 -10.35 0.35
CA GLY A 197 54.25 -9.85 -0.70
C GLY A 197 55.72 -9.93 -0.28
N ARG A 198 56.06 -9.43 0.92
CA ARG A 198 57.41 -9.54 1.50
C ARG A 198 57.84 -10.99 1.68
N ALA A 199 56.95 -11.85 2.16
CA ALA A 199 57.24 -13.27 2.34
C ALA A 199 57.62 -13.93 1.01
N LEU A 200 56.83 -13.67 -0.05
CA LEU A 200 57.08 -14.19 -1.39
C LEU A 200 58.36 -13.63 -2.03
N GLU A 201 58.65 -12.35 -1.80
CA GLU A 201 59.88 -11.72 -2.25
C GLU A 201 61.11 -12.34 -1.56
N ASN A 202 61.05 -12.49 -0.24
CA ASN A 202 62.11 -13.13 0.55
C ASN A 202 62.33 -14.60 0.16
N ASP A 203 61.26 -15.35 -0.06
CA ASP A 203 61.33 -16.75 -0.48
C ASP A 203 61.92 -16.91 -1.90
N GLY A 204 61.79 -15.86 -2.72
CA GLY A 204 62.46 -15.75 -4.01
C GLY A 204 63.98 -15.57 -3.95
N HIS A 205 64.55 -15.25 -2.78
CA HIS A 205 65.99 -15.04 -2.61
C HIS A 205 66.71 -16.30 -2.11
N HIS A 206 67.96 -16.50 -2.55
CA HIS A 206 68.79 -17.59 -2.03
C HIS A 206 69.04 -17.39 -0.52
N GLY A 207 68.60 -18.35 0.29
CA GLY A 207 68.70 -18.30 1.75
C GLY A 207 67.62 -17.46 2.45
N GLY A 208 66.66 -16.88 1.72
CA GLY A 208 65.62 -16.02 2.29
C GLY A 208 64.42 -16.77 2.91
N LYS A 209 64.46 -18.10 2.98
CA LYS A 209 63.34 -18.92 3.49
C LYS A 209 63.01 -18.64 4.96
N ALA A 210 64.02 -18.33 5.77
CA ALA A 210 63.81 -17.99 7.18
C ALA A 210 63.09 -16.64 7.34
N SER A 211 63.45 -15.61 6.57
CA SER A 211 62.75 -14.32 6.60
C SER A 211 61.34 -14.44 6.02
N ALA A 212 61.17 -15.20 4.92
CA ALA A 212 59.86 -15.49 4.35
C ALA A 212 58.88 -16.11 5.37
N LEU A 213 59.37 -17.07 6.17
CA LEU A 213 58.57 -17.70 7.23
C LEU A 213 58.17 -16.70 8.33
N VAL A 214 59.03 -15.74 8.66
CA VAL A 214 58.72 -14.69 9.66
C VAL A 214 57.62 -13.77 9.14
N ASP A 215 57.75 -13.29 7.91
CA ASP A 215 56.73 -12.43 7.29
C ASP A 215 55.39 -13.16 7.14
N TYR A 216 55.42 -14.42 6.68
CA TYR A 216 54.21 -15.25 6.55
C TYR A 216 53.53 -15.47 7.91
N ARG A 217 54.28 -15.80 8.97
CA ARG A 217 53.71 -15.95 10.32
C ARG A 217 53.05 -14.67 10.81
N ARG A 218 53.68 -13.52 10.59
CA ARG A 218 53.11 -12.23 10.96
C ARG A 218 51.82 -11.95 10.17
N ALA A 219 51.75 -12.35 8.90
CA ALA A 219 50.53 -12.26 8.11
C ALA A 219 49.43 -13.17 8.69
N THR A 220 49.72 -14.44 9.00
CA THR A 220 48.76 -15.36 9.59
C THR A 220 48.29 -14.92 10.97
N ASP A 221 49.18 -14.34 11.79
CA ASP A 221 48.83 -13.76 13.08
C ASP A 221 47.85 -12.58 12.91
N LEU A 222 48.12 -11.67 11.97
CA LEU A 222 47.22 -10.57 11.63
C LEU A 222 45.86 -11.09 11.12
N LEU A 223 45.89 -12.12 10.27
CA LEU A 223 44.69 -12.78 9.74
C LEU A 223 43.80 -13.31 10.88
N GLN A 224 44.38 -14.10 11.78
CA GLN A 224 43.63 -14.79 12.82
C GLN A 224 43.23 -13.89 13.99
N GLN A 225 44.06 -12.92 14.36
CA GLN A 225 43.84 -12.08 15.53
C GLN A 225 42.99 -10.85 15.22
N GLN A 226 43.05 -10.32 13.98
CA GLN A 226 42.41 -9.05 13.62
C GLN A 226 41.38 -9.22 12.51
N LEU A 227 41.80 -9.67 11.32
CA LEU A 227 40.94 -9.74 10.13
C LEU A 227 39.71 -10.62 10.34
N VAL A 228 39.90 -11.87 10.78
CA VAL A 228 38.79 -12.82 10.96
C VAL A 228 37.78 -12.35 12.03
N PRO A 229 38.21 -11.95 13.25
CA PRO A 229 37.28 -11.42 14.25
C PRO A 229 36.57 -10.13 13.83
N ALA A 230 37.28 -9.20 13.18
CA ALA A 230 36.70 -7.95 12.71
C ALA A 230 35.67 -8.19 11.61
N ALA A 231 35.98 -9.04 10.62
CA ALA A 231 35.05 -9.46 9.58
C ALA A 231 33.77 -10.07 10.15
N ARG A 232 33.89 -11.01 11.10
CA ARG A 232 32.73 -11.65 11.76
C ARG A 232 31.87 -10.64 12.52
N THR A 233 32.50 -9.69 13.21
CA THR A 233 31.80 -8.64 13.96
C THR A 233 31.02 -7.73 13.01
N LEU A 234 31.66 -7.28 11.93
CA LEU A 234 31.06 -6.41 10.94
C LEU A 234 29.89 -7.08 10.21
N VAL A 235 30.02 -8.33 9.80
CA VAL A 235 28.92 -9.08 9.17
C VAL A 235 27.77 -9.27 10.16
N SER A 236 28.06 -9.65 11.42
CA SER A 236 27.01 -9.79 12.44
C SER A 236 26.28 -8.49 12.75
N SER A 237 26.98 -7.34 12.71
CA SER A 237 26.37 -6.02 12.87
C SER A 237 25.42 -5.72 11.71
N ASN A 238 25.88 -5.94 10.48
CA ASN A 238 25.07 -5.77 9.28
C ASN A 238 23.82 -6.66 9.27
N ASP A 239 23.96 -7.95 9.62
CA ASP A 239 22.82 -8.88 9.71
C ASP A 239 21.76 -8.38 10.70
N LYS A 240 22.18 -7.87 11.86
CA LYS A 240 21.26 -7.30 12.86
C LYS A 240 20.58 -6.03 12.36
N ALA A 241 21.31 -5.15 11.70
CA ALA A 241 20.76 -3.93 11.11
C ALA A 241 19.70 -4.28 10.06
N PHE A 242 20.00 -5.27 9.21
CA PHE A 242 19.08 -5.79 8.21
C PHE A 242 17.83 -6.42 8.84
N ASP A 243 17.98 -7.31 9.82
CA ASP A 243 16.85 -7.94 10.51
C ASP A 243 15.95 -6.91 11.19
N ALA A 244 16.54 -5.87 11.79
CA ALA A 244 15.79 -4.78 12.39
C ALA A 244 15.00 -3.98 11.35
N GLU A 245 15.61 -3.64 10.22
CA GLU A 245 14.96 -2.91 9.12
C GLU A 245 13.85 -3.74 8.47
N TYR A 246 14.11 -5.03 8.20
CA TYR A 246 13.12 -5.96 7.67
C TYR A 246 11.93 -6.14 8.63
N SER A 247 12.20 -6.31 9.93
CA SER A 247 11.17 -6.42 10.96
C SER A 247 10.34 -5.13 11.07
N SER A 248 10.98 -3.96 10.97
CA SER A 248 10.31 -2.66 10.94
C SER A 248 9.42 -2.51 9.71
N ALA A 249 9.92 -2.81 8.52
CA ALA A 249 9.17 -2.77 7.27
C ALA A 249 7.95 -3.71 7.30
N ARG A 250 8.15 -4.94 7.79
CA ARG A 250 7.07 -5.91 7.99
C ARG A 250 6.03 -5.40 8.99
N SER A 251 6.48 -4.81 10.09
CA SER A 251 5.60 -4.23 11.11
C SER A 251 4.80 -3.07 10.55
N ALA A 252 5.42 -2.17 9.77
CA ALA A 252 4.77 -1.05 9.09
C ALA A 252 3.71 -1.52 8.07
N LEU A 253 4.00 -2.59 7.33
CA LEU A 253 3.02 -3.19 6.41
C LEU A 253 1.85 -3.83 7.18
N SER A 254 2.11 -4.43 8.34
CA SER A 254 1.06 -5.00 9.19
C SER A 254 0.26 -3.94 9.97
N SER A 255 0.85 -2.77 10.25
CA SER A 255 0.25 -1.68 11.01
C SER A 255 -0.42 -0.62 10.15
N GLN A 256 -0.19 -0.64 8.83
CA GLN A 256 -1.03 0.08 7.88
C GLN A 256 -2.49 -0.31 8.15
N PRO A 257 -3.44 0.66 8.18
CA PRO A 257 -4.79 0.44 8.67
C PRO A 257 -5.65 -0.36 7.67
N SER A 258 -5.07 -1.31 6.94
CA SER A 258 -5.70 -2.26 6.03
C SER A 258 -7.00 -2.82 6.63
N ASN A 259 -6.97 -3.26 7.90
CA ASN A 259 -8.17 -3.77 8.57
C ASN A 259 -9.23 -2.69 8.80
N ALA A 260 -8.84 -1.47 9.17
CA ALA A 260 -9.78 -0.36 9.40
C ALA A 260 -10.34 0.22 8.09
N HIS A 261 -9.52 0.35 7.04
CA HIS A 261 -9.92 0.77 5.71
C HIS A 261 -10.82 -0.26 5.04
N PHE A 262 -10.53 -1.55 5.21
CA PHE A 262 -11.41 -2.63 4.76
C PHE A 262 -12.76 -2.60 5.49
N GLY A 263 -12.77 -2.37 6.80
CA GLY A 263 -13.99 -2.18 7.57
C GLY A 263 -14.83 -0.98 7.08
N ALA A 264 -14.19 0.16 6.84
CA ALA A 264 -14.85 1.34 6.29
C ALA A 264 -15.41 1.10 4.87
N TRP A 265 -14.66 0.38 4.02
CA TRP A 265 -15.10 -0.01 2.68
C TRP A 265 -16.31 -0.95 2.72
N MET A 266 -16.28 -1.97 3.59
CA MET A 266 -17.39 -2.91 3.78
C MET A 266 -18.66 -2.21 4.28
N ALA A 267 -18.53 -1.27 5.22
CA ALA A 267 -19.66 -0.48 5.72
C ALA A 267 -20.25 0.43 4.63
N ALA A 268 -19.41 1.00 3.75
CA ALA A 268 -19.88 1.77 2.60
C ALA A 268 -20.61 0.88 1.57
N LEU A 269 -20.11 -0.34 1.34
CA LEU A 269 -20.72 -1.32 0.43
C LEU A 269 -22.11 -1.75 0.92
N ASP A 270 -22.26 -1.99 2.22
CA ASP A 270 -23.52 -2.36 2.86
C ASP A 270 -24.56 -1.24 2.70
N LYS A 271 -24.16 0.00 2.95
CA LYS A 271 -25.02 1.19 2.78
C LYS A 271 -25.51 1.36 1.34
N VAL A 272 -24.66 1.09 0.34
CA VAL A 272 -25.06 1.14 -1.08
C VAL A 272 -26.05 0.02 -1.41
N THR A 273 -25.82 -1.17 -0.87
CA THR A 273 -26.72 -2.32 -1.04
C THR A 273 -28.10 -2.04 -0.47
N ASP A 274 -28.17 -1.42 0.71
CA ASP A 274 -29.42 -1.02 1.35
C ASP A 274 -30.17 0.06 0.57
N ILE A 275 -29.47 1.08 0.07
CA ILE A 275 -30.08 2.13 -0.77
C ILE A 275 -30.68 1.50 -2.04
N ASN A 276 -29.92 0.61 -2.70
CA ASN A 276 -30.39 -0.05 -3.90
C ASN A 276 -31.58 -0.97 -3.63
N ARG A 277 -31.57 -1.72 -2.51
CA ARG A 277 -32.68 -2.58 -2.08
C ARG A 277 -33.93 -1.75 -1.81
N ALA A 278 -33.82 -0.68 -1.03
CA ALA A 278 -34.95 0.20 -0.72
C ALA A 278 -35.54 0.83 -1.99
N HIS A 279 -34.70 1.28 -2.92
CA HIS A 279 -35.14 1.86 -4.17
C HIS A 279 -35.81 0.82 -5.09
N PHE A 280 -35.25 -0.38 -5.19
CA PHE A 280 -35.84 -1.46 -5.98
C PHE A 280 -37.24 -1.84 -5.46
N THR A 281 -37.38 -2.02 -4.15
CA THR A 281 -38.68 -2.29 -3.51
C THR A 281 -39.68 -1.17 -3.80
N ALA A 282 -39.29 0.09 -3.57
CA ALA A 282 -40.16 1.23 -3.83
C ALA A 282 -40.57 1.35 -5.31
N SER A 283 -39.67 1.06 -6.24
CA SER A 283 -39.97 1.06 -7.68
C SER A 283 -40.92 -0.07 -8.09
N THR A 284 -40.79 -1.23 -7.45
CA THR A 284 -41.66 -2.40 -7.68
C THR A 284 -43.06 -2.13 -7.15
N ASP A 285 -43.18 -1.55 -5.96
CA ASP A 285 -44.48 -1.19 -5.37
C ASP A 285 -45.18 -0.09 -6.17
N ALA A 286 -44.42 0.92 -6.62
CA ALA A 286 -44.94 1.96 -7.50
C ALA A 286 -45.42 1.40 -8.85
N GLY A 287 -44.64 0.50 -9.45
CA GLY A 287 -45.01 -0.20 -10.69
C GLY A 287 -46.28 -1.04 -10.52
N ARG A 288 -46.37 -1.81 -9.42
CA ARG A 288 -47.55 -2.61 -9.09
C ARG A 288 -48.79 -1.74 -8.95
N SER A 289 -48.70 -0.62 -8.23
CA SER A 289 -49.79 0.36 -8.04
C SER A 289 -50.25 1.01 -9.35
N ALA A 290 -49.31 1.34 -10.24
CA ALA A 290 -49.62 1.88 -11.56
C ALA A 290 -50.39 0.86 -12.43
N VAL A 291 -49.96 -0.40 -12.42
CA VAL A 291 -50.62 -1.49 -13.17
C VAL A 291 -52.01 -1.77 -12.63
N THR A 292 -52.20 -1.89 -11.30
CA THR A 292 -53.53 -2.11 -10.71
C THR A 292 -54.48 -0.93 -10.91
N GLY A 293 -53.96 0.31 -10.93
CA GLY A 293 -54.77 1.49 -11.21
C GLY A 293 -55.23 1.61 -12.67
N GLN A 294 -54.45 1.12 -13.63
CA GLN A 294 -54.74 1.23 -15.06
C GLN A 294 -55.52 0.03 -15.64
N LEU A 295 -55.42 -1.14 -15.01
CA LEU A 295 -56.13 -2.35 -15.44
C LEU A 295 -57.65 -2.18 -15.67
N PRO A 296 -58.43 -1.55 -14.76
CA PRO A 296 -59.87 -1.40 -14.95
C PRO A 296 -60.22 -0.47 -16.11
N TRP A 297 -59.40 0.54 -16.38
CA TRP A 297 -59.58 1.43 -17.54
C TRP A 297 -59.27 0.73 -18.85
N ALA A 298 -58.21 -0.07 -18.91
CA ALA A 298 -57.89 -0.89 -20.07
C ALA A 298 -59.00 -1.91 -20.36
N GLY A 299 -59.52 -2.58 -19.32
CA GLY A 299 -60.68 -3.49 -19.44
C GLY A 299 -61.95 -2.77 -19.90
N GLY A 300 -62.23 -1.58 -19.36
CA GLY A 300 -63.37 -0.76 -19.77
C GLY A 300 -63.29 -0.32 -21.24
N LEU A 301 -62.09 0.07 -21.71
CA LEU A 301 -61.87 0.41 -23.13
C LEU A 301 -62.06 -0.80 -24.05
N LEU A 302 -61.61 -1.99 -23.63
CA LEU A 302 -61.83 -3.24 -24.36
C LEU A 302 -63.33 -3.59 -24.47
N LEU A 303 -64.08 -3.45 -23.37
CA LEU A 303 -65.54 -3.64 -23.35
C LEU A 303 -66.24 -2.62 -24.25
N ALA A 304 -65.82 -1.36 -24.23
CA ALA A 304 -66.36 -0.32 -25.10
C ALA A 304 -66.09 -0.63 -26.60
N ALA A 305 -64.88 -1.09 -26.93
CA ALA A 305 -64.55 -1.52 -28.29
C ALA A 305 -65.37 -2.74 -28.75
N MET A 306 -65.61 -3.72 -27.86
CA MET A 306 -66.49 -4.85 -28.14
C MET A 306 -67.95 -4.42 -28.35
N ALA A 307 -68.44 -3.47 -27.55
CA ALA A 307 -69.78 -2.93 -27.75
C ALA A 307 -69.91 -2.19 -29.09
N LEU A 308 -68.92 -1.35 -29.44
CA LEU A 308 -68.92 -0.62 -30.71
C LEU A 308 -68.81 -1.54 -31.93
N THR A 309 -68.03 -2.62 -31.83
CA THR A 309 -67.97 -3.64 -32.90
C THR A 309 -69.29 -4.40 -33.01
N ALA A 310 -69.93 -4.79 -31.90
CA ALA A 310 -71.25 -5.43 -31.94
C ALA A 310 -72.35 -4.50 -32.48
N LEU A 311 -72.33 -3.21 -32.14
CA LEU A 311 -73.24 -2.19 -32.69
C LEU A 311 -72.95 -1.87 -34.16
N GLY A 312 -71.69 -1.86 -34.57
CA GLY A 312 -71.28 -1.62 -35.96
C GLY A 312 -71.48 -2.80 -36.90
N LEU A 313 -71.51 -4.04 -36.37
CA LEU A 313 -71.77 -5.26 -37.14
C LEU A 313 -73.27 -5.56 -37.31
N ARG A 314 -74.14 -5.02 -36.44
CA ARG A 314 -75.59 -5.22 -36.52
C ARG A 314 -76.27 -4.71 -37.81
N PRO A 315 -75.91 -3.55 -38.38
CA PRO A 315 -76.52 -3.07 -39.63
C PRO A 315 -76.20 -3.97 -40.84
N ARG A 316 -75.03 -4.64 -40.85
CA ARG A 316 -74.60 -5.48 -41.98
C ARG A 316 -75.17 -6.90 -41.97
N LEU A 317 -75.67 -7.39 -40.84
CA LEU A 317 -76.36 -8.70 -40.78
C LEU A 317 -77.85 -8.59 -41.10
N ALA A 318 -78.42 -7.38 -41.10
CA ALA A 318 -79.80 -7.14 -41.53
C ALA A 318 -79.95 -7.14 -43.07
N GLU A 319 -78.86 -6.95 -43.82
CA GLU A 319 -78.87 -6.96 -45.30
C GLU A 319 -78.74 -8.37 -45.91
N PHE A 320 -78.53 -9.41 -45.10
CA PHE A 320 -78.44 -10.81 -45.55
C PHE A 320 -79.60 -11.70 -45.07
N ARG A 321 -80.77 -11.12 -44.80
CA ARG A 321 -82.01 -11.85 -44.52
C ARG A 321 -83.03 -11.68 -45.63
#